data_AF-A0A3D1XUC3-F1
#
_entry.id   AF-A0A3D1XUC3-F1
#
_cell.length_a   1.000
_cell.length_b   1.000
_cell.length_c   1.000
_cell.angle_alpha   90.00
_cell.angle_beta   90.00
_cell.angle_gamma   90.00
#
_symmetry.space_group_name_H-M   'P 1'
#
loop_
_entity.id
_entity.type
_entity.pdbx_description
1 polymer ?
#
loop_
_entity_poly.entity_id
_entity_poly.type
_entity_poly.pdbx_seq_one_letter_code
_entity_poly.pdbx_strand_id
1 'polypeptide(L)'
;MAKIQIYDKTYSLKSSYDQMSMEEVAAYVDAKMRELAAALSKTSSADLAVLAALNIAQELIELQKQNDVNDKSHEEKIGRMIEALEDEIQTIER
;
A
#
# COMPACT_ATOMS: atom_id res chain seq x y z
N MET A 1 11.43 -19.30 15.43
CA MET A 1 9.99 -19.30 15.07
C MET A 1 9.35 -18.13 15.77
N ALA A 2 8.81 -17.18 15.02
CA ALA A 2 8.06 -16.05 15.58
C ALA A 2 6.59 -16.45 15.72
N LYS A 3 5.91 -16.00 16.77
CA LYS A 3 4.47 -16.19 16.96
C LYS A 3 3.79 -14.85 16.85
N ILE A 4 2.72 -14.79 16.06
CA ILE A 4 1.88 -13.60 15.91
C ILE A 4 0.43 -13.96 16.24
N GLN A 5 -0.31 -12.98 16.72
CA GLN A 5 -1.74 -13.12 17.00
C GLN A 5 -2.52 -12.19 16.08
N ILE A 6 -3.53 -12.73 15.40
CA ILE A 6 -4.45 -12.00 14.54
C ILE A 6 -5.85 -12.51 14.85
N TYR A 7 -6.74 -11.60 15.26
CA TYR A 7 -8.16 -11.87 15.50
C TYR A 7 -8.41 -13.15 16.31
N ASP A 8 -7.85 -13.16 17.53
CA ASP A 8 -7.92 -14.24 18.52
C ASP A 8 -7.35 -15.60 18.05
N LYS A 9 -6.63 -15.62 16.92
CA LYS A 9 -5.90 -16.79 16.41
C LYS A 9 -4.39 -16.55 16.46
N THR A 10 -3.64 -17.57 16.87
CA THR A 10 -2.17 -17.52 16.93
C THR A 10 -1.56 -18.29 15.77
N TYR A 11 -0.61 -17.68 15.07
CA TYR A 11 0.11 -18.26 13.94
C TYR A 11 1.61 -18.35 14.22
N SER A 12 2.26 -19.41 13.77
CA SER A 12 3.71 -19.60 13.88
C SER A 12 4.37 -19.38 12.52
N LEU A 13 5.27 -18.41 12.45
CA LEU A 13 5.96 -18.00 11.23
C LEU A 13 7.38 -18.56 11.18
N LYS A 14 7.79 -18.95 9.97
CA LYS A 14 9.20 -19.25 9.65
C LYS A 14 9.91 -17.92 9.46
N SER A 15 10.96 -17.71 10.26
CA SER A 15 11.67 -16.44 10.47
C SER A 15 12.61 -16.08 9.31
N SER A 16 12.09 -16.01 8.09
CA SER A 16 12.88 -15.72 6.88
C SER A 16 12.45 -14.46 6.14
N TYR A 17 11.55 -13.65 6.72
CA TYR A 17 11.07 -12.41 6.12
C TYR A 17 11.83 -11.23 6.76
N ASP A 18 12.81 -10.73 6.04
CA ASP A 18 13.93 -9.94 6.57
C ASP A 18 13.82 -8.42 6.29
N GLN A 19 12.63 -7.89 6.01
CA GLN A 19 12.49 -6.49 5.58
C GLN A 19 11.32 -5.70 6.19
N MET A 20 10.36 -6.36 6.84
CA MET A 20 9.27 -5.71 7.57
C MET A 20 9.04 -6.53 8.84
N SER A 21 8.87 -5.88 9.99
CA SER A 21 8.55 -6.58 11.22
C SER A 21 7.20 -7.26 10.97
N MET A 22 7.19 -8.59 10.87
CA MET A 22 5.98 -9.34 10.56
C MET A 22 4.90 -9.15 11.64
N GLU A 23 5.33 -8.67 12.81
CA GLU A 23 4.53 -8.14 13.90
C GLU A 23 3.71 -6.89 13.50
N GLU A 24 4.27 -5.95 12.74
CA GLU A 24 3.58 -4.76 12.26
C GLU A 24 2.47 -5.13 11.26
N VAL A 25 2.78 -6.05 10.35
CA VAL A 25 1.78 -6.58 9.40
C VAL A 25 0.67 -7.31 10.14
N ALA A 26 1.02 -8.13 11.14
CA ALA A 26 0.03 -8.81 11.97
C ALA A 26 -0.86 -7.83 12.73
N ALA A 27 -0.29 -6.79 13.32
CA ALA A 27 -1.02 -5.74 14.02
C ALA A 27 -1.98 -4.99 13.08
N TYR A 28 -1.54 -4.71 11.84
CA TYR A 28 -2.39 -4.07 10.85
C TYR A 28 -3.61 -4.91 10.47
N VAL A 29 -3.39 -6.20 10.19
CA VAL A 29 -4.47 -7.13 9.86
C VAL A 29 -5.43 -7.31 11.05
N ASP A 30 -4.91 -7.43 12.28
CA ASP A 30 -5.73 -7.54 13.50
C ASP A 30 -6.62 -6.31 13.69
N ALA A 31 -6.07 -5.10 13.52
CA ALA A 31 -6.83 -3.86 13.60
C ALA A 31 -7.98 -3.80 12.58
N LYS A 32 -7.70 -4.11 11.30
CA LYS A 32 -8.73 -4.14 10.25
C LYS A 32 -9.82 -5.17 10.52
N MET A 33 -9.46 -6.36 11.01
CA MET A 33 -10.44 -7.38 11.36
C MET A 33 -11.32 -6.96 12.56
N ARG A 34 -10.75 -6.32 13.59
CA ARG A 34 -11.50 -5.81 14.75
C ARG A 34 -12.43 -4.66 14.39
N GLU A 35 -12.00 -3.75 13.52
CA GLU A 35 -12.84 -2.69 12.97
C GLU A 35 -14.07 -3.26 12.25
N LEU A 36 -13.85 -4.22 11.35
CA LEU A 36 -14.93 -4.89 10.62
C LEU A 36 -15.84 -5.68 11.55
N ALA A 37 -15.31 -6.33 12.59
CA ALA A 37 -16.10 -7.04 13.58
C ALA A 37 -17.02 -6.11 14.38
N ALA A 38 -16.54 -4.89 14.71
CA ALA A 38 -17.36 -3.88 15.38
C ALA A 38 -18.50 -3.37 14.48
N ALA A 39 -18.25 -3.23 13.18
CA ALA A 39 -19.26 -2.81 12.21
C ALA A 39 -20.24 -3.93 11.83
N LEU A 40 -19.78 -5.18 11.76
CA LEU A 40 -20.49 -6.34 11.22
C LEU A 40 -20.68 -7.42 12.29
N SER A 41 -21.56 -7.13 13.25
CA SER A 41 -21.85 -7.95 14.45
C SER A 41 -22.32 -9.40 14.23
N LYS A 42 -22.54 -9.87 12.99
CA LYS A 42 -23.02 -11.24 12.68
C LYS A 42 -22.19 -12.00 11.63
N THR A 43 -21.00 -11.54 11.33
CA THR A 43 -20.15 -12.12 10.27
C THR A 43 -19.15 -13.14 10.83
N SER A 44 -18.87 -14.22 10.09
CA SER A 44 -17.93 -15.24 10.54
C SER A 44 -16.48 -14.72 10.55
N SER A 45 -15.59 -15.32 11.34
CA SER A 45 -14.16 -14.93 11.35
C SER A 45 -13.47 -15.11 9.99
N ALA A 46 -13.95 -16.06 9.17
CA ALA A 46 -13.41 -16.28 7.83
C ALA A 46 -13.84 -15.16 6.88
N ASP A 47 -15.13 -14.80 6.91
CA ASP A 47 -15.65 -13.71 6.09
C ASP A 47 -15.05 -12.35 6.50
N LEU A 48 -14.84 -12.11 7.80
CA LEU A 48 -14.12 -10.93 8.29
C LEU A 48 -12.68 -10.89 7.77
N ALA A 49 -11.99 -12.03 7.70
CA ALA A 49 -10.62 -12.09 7.17
C ALA A 49 -10.61 -11.79 5.66
N VAL A 50 -11.59 -12.29 4.90
CA VAL A 50 -11.74 -11.99 3.47
C VAL A 50 -12.03 -10.50 3.26
N LEU A 51 -12.91 -9.90 4.05
CA LEU A 51 -13.20 -8.46 3.98
C LEU A 51 -11.99 -7.60 4.36
N ALA A 52 -11.25 -8.00 5.40
CA ALA A 52 -10.00 -7.32 5.76
C ALA A 52 -8.99 -7.40 4.61
N ALA A 53 -8.80 -8.57 4.01
CA ALA A 53 -7.91 -8.74 2.86
C ALA A 53 -8.35 -7.90 1.66
N LEU A 54 -9.67 -7.80 1.40
CA LEU A 54 -10.21 -6.96 0.33
C LEU A 54 -9.92 -5.47 0.56
N ASN A 55 -10.16 -4.97 1.77
CA ASN A 55 -9.87 -3.58 2.11
C ASN A 55 -8.38 -3.25 1.97
N ILE A 56 -7.50 -4.13 2.46
CA ILE A 56 -6.05 -3.95 2.35
C ILE A 56 -5.60 -3.96 0.87
N ALA A 57 -6.15 -4.87 0.06
CA ALA A 57 -5.87 -4.93 -1.37
C ALA A 57 -6.36 -3.66 -2.10
N GLN A 58 -7.52 -3.12 -1.71
CA GLN A 58 -8.03 -1.88 -2.26
C GLN A 58 -7.10 -0.70 -1.95
N GLU A 59 -6.69 -0.53 -0.68
CA GLU A 59 -5.74 0.51 -0.27
C GLU A 59 -4.42 0.43 -1.04
N LEU A 60 -3.88 -0.79 -1.22
CA LEU A 60 -2.66 -1.01 -2.00
C LEU A 60 -2.84 -0.58 -3.47
N ILE A 61 -3.94 -0.97 -4.11
CA ILE A 61 -4.22 -0.63 -5.51
C ILE A 61 -4.42 0.88 -5.66
N GLU A 62 -5.07 1.54 -4.70
CA GLU A 62 -5.25 2.99 -4.70
C GLU A 62 -3.91 3.73 -4.57
N LEU A 63 -3.04 3.28 -3.67
CA LEU A 63 -1.69 3.83 -3.53
C LEU A 63 -0.85 3.66 -4.79
N GLN A 64 -0.90 2.47 -5.43
CA GLN A 64 -0.21 2.22 -6.70
C GLN A 64 -0.69 3.17 -7.80
N LYS A 65 -2.01 3.35 -7.94
CA LYS A 65 -2.58 4.29 -8.91
C LYS A 65 -2.17 5.73 -8.66
N GLN A 66 -2.14 6.17 -7.40
CA GLN A 66 -1.67 7.50 -7.05
C GLN A 66 -0.20 7.71 -7.43
N ASN A 67 0.63 6.69 -7.23
CA ASN A 67 2.04 6.75 -7.61
C ASN A 67 2.22 6.82 -9.13
N ASP A 68 1.49 5.99 -9.90
CA ASP A 68 1.50 6.03 -11.36
C ASP A 68 1.07 7.40 -11.92
N VAL A 69 0.09 8.05 -11.29
CA VAL A 69 -0.36 9.40 -11.67
C VAL A 69 0.71 10.44 -11.35
N ASN A 70 1.36 10.33 -10.20
CA ASN A 70 2.44 11.25 -9.82
C ASN A 70 3.65 11.09 -10.74
N ASP A 71 4.04 9.87 -11.09
CA ASP A 71 5.15 9.60 -12.00
C ASP A 71 4.89 10.20 -13.38
N LYS A 72 3.68 10.01 -13.94
CA LYS A 72 3.29 10.66 -15.20
C LYS A 72 3.33 12.18 -15.10
N SER A 73 2.84 12.77 -14.01
CA SER A 73 2.88 14.21 -13.80
C SER A 73 4.31 14.74 -13.72
N HIS A 74 5.21 13.99 -13.08
CA HIS A 74 6.63 14.32 -13.02
C HIS A 74 7.29 14.25 -14.41
N GLU A 75 7.04 13.18 -15.16
CA GLU A 75 7.55 13.03 -16.54
C GLU A 75 7.09 14.19 -17.44
N GLU A 76 5.81 14.55 -17.41
CA GLU A 76 5.29 15.70 -18.16
C GLU A 76 5.99 17.01 -17.78
N LYS A 77 6.22 17.23 -16.48
CA LYS A 77 6.85 18.45 -15.98
C LYS A 77 8.33 18.53 -16.36
N ILE A 78 9.03 17.40 -16.31
CA ILE A 78 10.41 17.28 -16.79
C ILE A 78 10.47 17.56 -18.30
N GLY A 79 9.55 16.98 -19.08
CA GLY A 79 9.46 17.22 -20.52
C GLY A 79 9.30 18.71 -20.87
N ARG A 80 8.38 19.41 -20.21
CA ARG A 80 8.20 20.86 -20.40
C ARG A 80 9.42 21.69 -20.02
N MET A 81 10.17 21.27 -19.00
CA MET A 81 11.42 21.95 -18.62
C MET A 81 12.51 21.74 -19.67
N ILE A 82 12.60 20.55 -20.28
CA ILE A 82 13.54 20.29 -21.37
C ILE A 82 13.18 21.15 -22.59
N GLU A 83 11.92 21.17 -23.01
CA GLU A 83 11.46 22.01 -24.12
C GLU A 83 11.78 23.50 -23.90
N ALA A 84 11.53 24.02 -22.69
CA ALA A 84 11.84 25.42 -22.37
C ALA A 84 13.34 25.72 -22.43
N LEU A 85 14.19 24.78 -22.00
CA LEU A 85 15.65 24.93 -22.10
C LEU A 85 16.14 24.86 -23.55
N GLU A 86 15.58 23.98 -24.37
CA GLU A 86 15.90 23.87 -25.80
C GLU A 86 15.56 25.16 -26.56
N ASP A 87 14.37 25.74 -26.29
CA ASP A 87 13.94 27.02 -26.85
C ASP A 87 14.90 28.17 -26.48
N GLU A 88 15.36 28.20 -25.22
CA GLU A 88 16.26 29.24 -24.73
C GLU A 88 17.68 29.10 -25.30
N ILE A 89 18.16 27.86 -25.47
CA ILE A 89 19.44 27.58 -26.16
C ILE A 89 19.37 28.01 -27.63
N GLN A 90 18.31 27.68 -28.36
CA GLN A 90 18.13 28.11 -29.75
C GLN A 90 18.09 29.64 -29.89
N THR A 91 17.56 30.33 -28.89
CA THR A 91 17.50 31.79 -28.87
C THR A 91 18.89 32.41 -28.65
N ILE A 92 19.76 31.76 -27.89
CA ILE A 92 21.14 32.22 -27.61
C ILE A 92 22.08 31.93 -28.79
N GLU A 93 21.85 30.86 -29.55
CA GLU A 93 22.67 30.48 -30.72
C GLU A 93 22.33 31.25 -32.02
N ARG A 94 21.28 32.08 -31.99
CA ARG A 94 20.89 32.99 -33.09
C ARG A 94 21.53 34.37 -32.97
#